data_AF-A0A5J4XDE1-F1
#
_entry.id   AF-A0A5J4XDE1-F1
#
_cell.length_a   1.000
_cell.length_b   1.000
_cell.length_c   1.000
_cell.angle_alpha   90.00
_cell.angle_beta   90.00
_cell.angle_gamma   90.00
#
_symmetry.space_group_name_H-M   'P 1'
#
loop_
_entity.id
_entity.type
_entity.pdbx_description
1 polymer ?
#
loop_
_entity_poly.entity_id
_entity_poly.type
_entity_poly.pdbx_seq_one_letter_code
_entity_poly.pdbx_strand_id
1 'polypeptide(L)'
;MTEVATLRPYACQHVFRSRAPSRSRHAHQCKALGAASTKPSKHYISMCTNKTCKKQGCQQVIQFAQDLALDELEIETCGCLGICGNGPNMIVDPPGMQLSHVSSPAKFVEVLDLICNIQVPDVFLKATELRLQGNAEARGGDLPAAERAYSKGIELELSTGKHTLHANRSGVRLTLGNAQGALEDAQAAVKLGPASFTTAYIRQVEALCALKRHQEAAETLDTIAQHDRAFSRSKDFKSLLKQVQAVA
;
A
#
# COMPACT_ATOMS: atom_id res chain seq x y z
N MET A 1 -3.82 -25.07 -13.92
CA MET A 1 -3.23 -24.39 -15.10
C MET A 1 -3.03 -22.93 -14.71
N THR A 2 -1.83 -22.59 -14.25
CA THR A 2 -1.45 -21.25 -13.80
C THR A 2 -1.20 -20.39 -15.03
N GLU A 3 -2.10 -19.45 -15.30
CA GLU A 3 -1.95 -18.49 -16.40
C GLU A 3 -0.92 -17.44 -15.96
N VAL A 4 0.34 -17.68 -16.33
CA VAL A 4 1.48 -16.81 -16.06
C VAL A 4 1.23 -15.44 -16.70
N ALA A 5 1.43 -14.36 -15.93
CA ALA A 5 1.35 -12.99 -16.44
C ALA A 5 2.10 -12.88 -17.78
N THR A 6 1.49 -12.26 -18.81
CA THR A 6 2.14 -12.18 -20.12
C THR A 6 3.37 -11.28 -20.02
N LEU A 7 4.55 -11.91 -19.98
CA LEU A 7 5.84 -11.23 -19.91
C LEU A 7 6.14 -10.59 -21.26
N ARG A 8 6.37 -9.27 -21.29
CA ARG A 8 6.86 -8.58 -22.50
C ARG A 8 8.08 -7.72 -22.16
N PRO A 9 9.21 -7.90 -22.86
CA PRO A 9 10.32 -6.95 -22.79
C PRO A 9 9.82 -5.55 -23.20
N TYR A 10 10.25 -4.51 -22.49
CA TYR A 10 9.87 -3.13 -22.80
C TYR A 10 10.45 -2.71 -24.16
N ALA A 11 9.64 -2.80 -25.22
CA ALA A 11 9.94 -2.17 -26.50
C ALA A 11 9.53 -0.69 -26.42
N CYS A 12 10.49 0.16 -26.02
CA CYS A 12 10.30 1.60 -25.90
C CYS A 12 10.07 2.24 -27.29
N GLN A 13 8.82 2.36 -27.70
CA GLN A 13 8.39 3.39 -28.64
C GLN A 13 7.13 4.02 -28.06
N HIS A 14 7.27 4.91 -27.08
CA HIS A 14 6.46 6.11 -26.89
C HIS A 14 6.90 6.85 -25.62
N VAL A 15 7.66 7.92 -25.89
CA VAL A 15 8.08 9.03 -25.03
C VAL A 15 7.17 9.30 -23.83
N PHE A 16 7.62 8.90 -22.63
CA PHE A 16 7.24 9.61 -21.41
C PHE A 16 8.04 10.93 -21.42
N ARG A 17 7.37 12.07 -21.68
CA ARG A 17 8.01 13.39 -21.59
C ARG A 17 8.26 13.74 -20.13
N SER A 18 9.33 13.22 -19.54
CA SER A 18 10.03 13.92 -18.47
C SER A 18 10.97 14.93 -19.12
N ARG A 19 10.90 16.19 -18.69
CA ARG A 19 11.87 17.21 -19.09
C ARG A 19 13.24 16.82 -18.49
N ALA A 20 14.14 16.35 -19.33
CA ALA A 20 15.58 16.31 -19.05
C ALA A 20 16.32 17.24 -20.03
N PRO A 21 17.41 17.91 -19.60
CA PRO A 21 18.18 18.79 -20.46
C PRO A 21 18.96 18.00 -21.52
N SER A 22 19.26 18.72 -22.60
CA SER A 22 19.62 18.23 -23.92
C SER A 22 21.06 17.75 -24.12
N ARG A 23 21.25 16.97 -25.22
CA ARG A 23 22.46 16.67 -26.02
C ARG A 23 23.27 15.47 -25.51
N SER A 24 23.78 14.54 -26.32
CA SER A 24 23.76 14.33 -27.78
C SER A 24 24.18 12.87 -28.07
N ARG A 25 23.73 12.38 -29.23
CA ARG A 25 24.08 11.13 -29.94
C ARG A 25 25.53 10.66 -29.73
N HIS A 26 25.75 9.34 -29.63
CA HIS A 26 26.68 8.53 -30.45
C HIS A 26 26.33 7.03 -30.25
N ALA A 27 26.28 6.28 -31.35
CA ALA A 27 25.97 4.87 -31.40
C ALA A 27 27.24 3.99 -31.33
N HIS A 28 27.03 2.73 -30.96
CA HIS A 28 27.94 1.57 -31.08
C HIS A 28 29.15 1.48 -30.15
N GLN A 29 29.06 0.57 -29.16
CA GLN A 29 29.86 -0.66 -29.16
C GLN A 29 29.35 -1.64 -28.10
N CYS A 30 28.92 -2.82 -28.56
CA CYS A 30 28.78 -3.99 -27.69
C CYS A 30 30.19 -4.45 -27.29
N LYS A 31 30.50 -4.40 -26.00
CA LYS A 31 31.56 -5.21 -25.38
C LYS A 31 30.95 -5.97 -24.22
N ALA A 32 30.90 -7.28 -24.39
CA ALA A 32 30.50 -8.20 -23.34
C ALA A 32 31.67 -8.43 -22.37
N LEU A 33 31.28 -8.65 -21.11
CA LEU A 33 32.00 -9.35 -20.04
C LEU A 33 33.08 -8.57 -19.28
N GLY A 34 32.66 -8.10 -18.10
CA GLY A 34 33.49 -8.02 -16.91
C GLY A 34 32.63 -8.45 -15.73
N ALA A 35 32.93 -9.60 -15.13
CA ALA A 35 32.34 -10.02 -13.87
C ALA A 35 32.68 -8.97 -12.81
N ALA A 36 31.67 -8.31 -12.25
CA ALA A 36 31.85 -7.30 -11.23
C ALA A 36 30.79 -7.51 -10.14
N SER A 37 31.29 -7.77 -8.93
CA SER A 37 30.58 -7.77 -7.66
C SER A 37 29.49 -6.71 -7.58
N THR A 38 28.25 -7.08 -7.24
CA THR A 38 27.21 -6.08 -7.00
C THR A 38 26.28 -6.51 -5.87
N LYS A 39 26.10 -5.61 -4.88
CA LYS A 39 24.93 -5.59 -3.99
C LYS A 39 23.65 -5.95 -4.77
N PRO A 40 22.62 -6.56 -4.16
CA PRO A 40 21.35 -6.76 -4.85
C PRO A 40 20.89 -5.40 -5.40
N SER A 41 20.72 -5.34 -6.72
CA SER A 41 20.23 -4.14 -7.39
C SER A 41 18.80 -3.93 -6.94
N LYS A 42 18.52 -2.77 -6.34
CA LYS A 42 17.17 -2.38 -5.96
C LYS A 42 16.25 -2.45 -7.18
N HIS A 43 15.06 -3.05 -7.01
CA HIS A 43 14.03 -3.15 -8.03
C HIS A 43 13.00 -2.03 -7.85
N TYR A 44 12.58 -1.43 -8.95
CA TYR A 44 11.59 -0.38 -9.06
C TYR A 44 10.36 -0.94 -9.76
N ILE A 45 9.22 -0.88 -9.08
CA ILE A 45 7.95 -1.37 -9.60
C ILE A 45 7.01 -0.19 -9.83
N SER A 46 6.65 0.05 -11.09
CA SER A 46 5.62 1.03 -11.46
C SER A 46 4.28 0.35 -11.66
N MET A 47 3.36 0.50 -10.71
CA MET A 47 2.02 -0.07 -10.77
C MET A 47 1.01 0.89 -11.41
N CYS A 48 0.31 0.42 -12.44
CA CYS A 48 -0.78 1.18 -13.06
C CYS A 48 -1.97 1.31 -12.11
N THR A 49 -2.38 2.56 -11.87
CA THR A 49 -3.56 2.88 -11.04
C THR A 49 -4.69 3.56 -11.83
N ASN A 50 -4.72 3.38 -13.16
CA ASN A 50 -5.84 3.87 -13.97
C ASN A 50 -7.14 3.10 -13.68
N LYS A 51 -8.29 3.62 -14.15
CA LYS A 51 -9.66 3.17 -13.82
C LYS A 51 -9.85 1.65 -13.85
N THR A 52 -9.40 0.96 -14.90
CA THR A 52 -9.55 -0.51 -15.02
C THR A 52 -8.71 -1.25 -13.98
N CYS A 53 -7.45 -0.85 -13.79
CA CYS A 53 -6.54 -1.49 -12.81
C CYS A 53 -7.04 -1.28 -11.37
N LYS A 54 -7.60 -0.11 -11.05
CA LYS A 54 -8.25 0.16 -9.76
C LYS A 54 -9.42 -0.80 -9.51
N LYS A 55 -10.30 -0.99 -10.50
CA LYS A 55 -11.44 -1.92 -10.41
C LYS A 55 -11.01 -3.38 -10.25
N GLN A 56 -9.82 -3.73 -10.75
CA GLN A 56 -9.30 -5.09 -10.73
C GLN A 56 -8.29 -5.35 -9.60
N GLY A 57 -8.24 -4.47 -8.59
CA GLY A 57 -7.55 -4.77 -7.33
C GLY A 57 -6.12 -4.27 -7.21
N CYS A 58 -5.63 -3.35 -8.06
CA CYS A 58 -4.25 -2.86 -7.99
C CYS A 58 -3.86 -2.30 -6.61
N GLN A 59 -4.83 -1.71 -5.89
CA GLN A 59 -4.62 -1.16 -4.56
C GLN A 59 -4.24 -2.23 -3.52
N GLN A 60 -4.76 -3.44 -3.66
CA GLN A 60 -4.45 -4.53 -2.74
C GLN A 60 -3.00 -5.00 -2.92
N VAL A 61 -2.52 -5.00 -4.17
CA VAL A 61 -1.13 -5.33 -4.51
C VAL A 61 -0.17 -4.23 -4.06
N ILE A 62 -0.52 -2.96 -4.26
CA ILE A 62 0.29 -1.83 -3.79
C ILE A 62 0.42 -1.87 -2.26
N GLN A 63 -0.71 -2.03 -1.56
CA GLN A 63 -0.70 -2.13 -0.10
C GLN A 63 0.13 -3.34 0.36
N PHE A 64 0.01 -4.48 -0.31
CA PHE A 64 0.82 -5.65 0.03
C PHE A 64 2.32 -5.37 -0.13
N ALA A 65 2.74 -4.78 -1.25
CA ALA A 65 4.14 -4.41 -1.46
C ALA A 65 4.66 -3.43 -0.39
N GLN A 66 3.83 -2.47 0.03
CA GLN A 66 4.16 -1.55 1.12
C GLN A 66 4.23 -2.26 2.48
N ASP A 67 3.31 -3.19 2.76
CA ASP A 67 3.29 -3.99 3.98
C ASP A 67 4.57 -4.85 4.10
N LEU A 68 5.15 -5.31 2.99
CA LEU A 68 6.42 -6.06 2.97
C LEU A 68 7.64 -5.21 3.39
N ALA A 69 7.62 -3.90 3.09
CA ALA A 69 8.67 -2.94 3.45
C ALA A 69 10.12 -3.43 3.18
N LEU A 70 10.34 -4.01 1.99
CA LEU A 70 11.65 -4.54 1.58
C LEU A 70 12.57 -3.43 1.09
N ASP A 71 13.82 -3.39 1.58
CA ASP A 71 14.81 -2.38 1.18
C ASP A 71 15.23 -2.52 -0.29
N GLU A 72 15.20 -3.74 -0.83
CA GLU A 72 15.53 -4.04 -2.22
C GLU A 72 14.39 -3.71 -3.20
N LEU A 73 13.26 -3.20 -2.72
CA LEU A 73 12.08 -2.94 -3.52
C LEU A 73 11.53 -1.53 -3.30
N GLU A 74 11.28 -0.81 -4.39
CA GLU A 74 10.54 0.45 -4.36
C GLU A 74 9.34 0.37 -5.29
N ILE A 75 8.17 0.67 -4.76
CA ILE A 75 6.92 0.65 -5.51
C ILE A 75 6.37 2.06 -5.65
N GLU A 76 6.07 2.41 -6.89
CA GLU A 76 5.44 3.68 -7.26
C GLU A 76 4.16 3.43 -8.06
N THR A 77 3.29 4.44 -8.07
CA THR A 77 2.06 4.40 -8.88
C THR A 77 2.22 5.22 -10.15
N CYS A 78 1.75 4.70 -11.28
CA CYS A 78 1.79 5.39 -12.56
C CYS A 78 0.41 5.49 -13.22
N GLY A 79 0.35 6.32 -14.27
CA GLY A 79 -0.80 6.42 -15.17
C GLY A 79 -1.01 5.17 -16.03
N CYS A 80 -1.88 5.27 -17.03
CA CYS A 80 -2.14 4.16 -17.94
C CYS A 80 -0.87 3.75 -18.70
N LEU A 81 -0.53 2.47 -18.70
CA LEU A 81 0.59 1.91 -19.46
C LEU A 81 0.26 1.59 -20.93
N GLY A 82 -0.96 1.90 -21.39
CA GLY A 82 -1.38 1.66 -22.78
C GLY A 82 -1.64 0.19 -23.15
N ILE A 83 -1.26 -0.76 -22.29
CA ILE A 83 -1.50 -2.21 -22.45
C ILE A 83 -2.87 -2.63 -21.91
N CYS A 84 -3.91 -1.84 -22.16
CA CYS A 84 -5.25 -2.12 -21.64
C CYS A 84 -5.88 -3.33 -22.35
N GLY A 85 -6.28 -4.30 -21.55
CA GLY A 85 -6.92 -5.55 -21.97
C GLY A 85 -7.37 -6.32 -20.74
N ASN A 86 -6.50 -6.40 -19.72
CA ASN A 86 -6.81 -6.91 -18.38
C ASN A 86 -5.72 -6.41 -17.40
N GLY A 87 -6.09 -5.57 -16.44
CA GLY A 87 -5.19 -5.10 -15.38
C GLY A 87 -5.20 -5.99 -14.13
N PRO A 88 -4.57 -5.55 -13.04
CA PRO A 88 -3.54 -4.52 -12.93
C PRO A 88 -2.30 -4.81 -13.77
N ASN A 89 -1.68 -3.74 -14.29
CA ASN A 89 -0.49 -3.81 -15.10
C ASN A 89 0.66 -3.13 -14.36
N MET A 90 1.89 -3.63 -14.52
CA MET A 90 3.08 -3.01 -13.92
C MET A 90 4.32 -3.12 -14.80
N ILE A 91 5.34 -2.35 -14.42
CA ILE A 91 6.70 -2.46 -14.95
C ILE A 91 7.63 -2.80 -13.79
N VAL A 92 8.55 -3.75 -14.00
CA VAL A 92 9.64 -4.08 -13.06
C VAL A 92 10.96 -3.67 -13.70
N ASP A 93 11.73 -2.80 -13.03
CA ASP A 93 13.01 -2.28 -13.51
C ASP A 93 14.09 -2.36 -12.41
N PRO A 94 15.32 -2.83 -12.69
CA PRO A 94 15.69 -3.67 -13.83
C PRO A 94 14.87 -4.99 -13.83
N PRO A 95 14.68 -5.66 -14.98
CA PRO A 95 15.28 -5.42 -16.29
C PRO A 95 14.41 -4.59 -17.26
N GLY A 96 13.33 -3.96 -16.80
CA GLY A 96 12.38 -3.26 -17.67
C GLY A 96 11.36 -4.23 -18.28
N MET A 97 10.76 -5.08 -17.46
CA MET A 97 9.74 -6.03 -17.88
C MET A 97 8.35 -5.46 -17.65
N GLN A 98 7.49 -5.55 -18.68
CA GLN A 98 6.08 -5.21 -18.57
C GLN A 98 5.26 -6.44 -18.27
N LEU A 99 4.35 -6.28 -17.31
CA LEU A 99 3.46 -7.31 -16.81
C LEU A 99 2.02 -6.82 -16.87
N SER A 100 1.12 -7.74 -17.19
CA SER A 100 -0.32 -7.54 -17.14
C SER A 100 -0.98 -8.58 -16.25
N HIS A 101 -2.22 -8.30 -15.83
CA HIS A 101 -3.03 -9.20 -14.99
C HIS A 101 -2.46 -9.56 -13.61
N VAL A 102 -1.66 -8.70 -12.99
CA VAL A 102 -1.15 -8.93 -11.62
C VAL A 102 -2.17 -8.41 -10.61
N SER A 103 -3.27 -9.15 -10.49
CA SER A 103 -4.48 -8.75 -9.76
C SER A 103 -4.54 -9.19 -8.31
N SER A 104 -3.58 -9.98 -7.84
CA SER A 104 -3.54 -10.47 -6.47
C SER A 104 -2.12 -10.39 -5.87
N PRO A 105 -2.02 -10.29 -4.54
CA PRO A 105 -0.76 -10.43 -3.80
C PRO A 105 0.02 -11.71 -4.17
N ALA A 106 -0.68 -12.83 -4.35
CA ALA A 106 -0.04 -14.10 -4.74
C ALA A 106 0.68 -13.99 -6.10
N LYS A 107 0.02 -13.42 -7.12
CA LYS A 107 0.66 -13.16 -8.42
C LYS A 107 1.83 -12.18 -8.30
N PHE A 108 1.76 -11.24 -7.37
CA PHE A 108 2.87 -10.31 -7.12
C PHE A 108 4.06 -11.02 -6.48
N VAL A 109 3.84 -11.97 -5.56
CA VAL A 109 4.92 -12.82 -5.03
C VAL A 109 5.57 -13.64 -6.15
N GLU A 110 4.79 -14.22 -7.06
CA GLU A 110 5.34 -14.91 -8.24
C GLU A 110 6.25 -13.99 -9.07
N VAL A 111 5.88 -12.71 -9.23
CA VAL A 111 6.70 -11.72 -9.93
C VAL A 111 7.99 -11.41 -9.16
N LEU A 112 7.91 -11.23 -7.84
CA LEU A 112 9.07 -10.96 -6.99
C LEU A 112 10.05 -12.13 -7.01
N ASP A 113 9.56 -13.37 -6.98
CA ASP A 113 10.37 -14.57 -7.09
C ASP A 113 11.05 -14.66 -8.47
N LEU A 114 10.25 -14.64 -9.54
CA LEU A 114 10.74 -14.92 -10.90
C LEU A 114 11.62 -13.81 -11.50
N ILE A 115 11.31 -12.54 -11.20
CA ILE A 115 11.97 -11.39 -11.84
C ILE A 115 12.95 -10.73 -10.88
N CYS A 116 12.57 -10.56 -9.63
CA CYS A 116 13.40 -9.86 -8.65
C CYS A 116 14.31 -10.79 -7.84
N ASN A 117 14.11 -12.12 -7.93
CA ASN A 117 14.77 -13.12 -7.09
C ASN A 117 14.60 -12.82 -5.58
N ILE A 118 13.40 -12.37 -5.21
CA ILE A 118 13.01 -12.02 -3.84
C ILE A 118 12.01 -13.05 -3.33
N GLN A 119 12.37 -13.78 -2.28
CA GLN A 119 11.48 -14.70 -1.59
C GLN A 119 10.64 -13.94 -0.56
N VAL A 120 9.32 -14.11 -0.61
CA VAL A 120 8.41 -13.53 0.37
C VAL A 120 7.91 -14.63 1.31
N PRO A 121 8.11 -14.50 2.64
CA PRO A 121 7.59 -15.47 3.59
C PRO A 121 6.06 -15.61 3.54
N ASP A 122 5.55 -16.85 3.58
CA ASP A 122 4.11 -17.17 3.50
C ASP A 122 3.26 -16.43 4.53
N VAL A 123 3.83 -16.08 5.68
CA VAL A 123 3.13 -15.33 6.74
C VAL A 123 2.59 -13.98 6.24
N PHE A 124 3.28 -13.31 5.30
CA PHE A 124 2.81 -12.05 4.70
C PHE A 124 1.62 -12.26 3.78
N LEU A 125 1.63 -13.32 2.97
CA LEU A 125 0.46 -13.71 2.19
C LEU A 125 -0.72 -14.04 3.11
N LYS A 126 -0.46 -14.79 4.18
CA LYS A 126 -1.52 -15.17 5.13
C LYS A 126 -2.13 -13.96 5.85
N ALA A 127 -1.30 -13.03 6.30
CA ALA A 127 -1.75 -11.78 6.90
C ALA A 127 -2.59 -10.96 5.91
N THR A 128 -2.21 -10.96 4.64
CA THR A 128 -2.93 -10.25 3.58
C THR A 128 -4.26 -10.89 3.28
N GLU A 129 -4.35 -12.22 3.23
CA GLU A 129 -5.62 -12.94 3.11
C GLU A 129 -6.59 -12.55 4.24
N LEU A 130 -6.12 -12.57 5.49
CA LEU A 130 -6.93 -12.20 6.65
C LEU A 130 -7.37 -10.73 6.59
N ARG A 131 -6.48 -9.83 6.16
CA ARG A 131 -6.82 -8.41 5.91
C ARG A 131 -7.90 -8.28 4.84
N LEU A 132 -7.78 -9.00 3.72
CA LEU A 132 -8.74 -8.94 2.62
C LEU A 132 -10.09 -9.57 2.99
N GLN A 133 -10.06 -10.66 3.75
CA GLN A 133 -11.23 -11.29 4.34
C GLN A 133 -11.96 -10.31 5.26
N GLY A 134 -11.27 -9.72 6.24
CA GLY A 134 -11.89 -8.77 7.16
C GLY A 134 -12.45 -7.54 6.43
N ASN A 135 -11.76 -7.08 5.39
CA ASN A 135 -12.24 -5.99 4.54
C ASN A 135 -13.53 -6.39 3.78
N ALA A 136 -13.63 -7.64 3.32
CA ALA A 136 -14.82 -8.14 2.64
C ALA A 136 -15.99 -8.30 3.60
N GLU A 137 -15.76 -8.86 4.79
CA GLU A 137 -16.76 -9.02 5.85
C GLU A 137 -17.29 -7.65 6.32
N ALA A 138 -16.39 -6.67 6.54
CA ALA A 138 -16.78 -5.32 6.93
C ALA A 138 -17.65 -4.63 5.86
N ARG A 139 -17.30 -4.79 4.56
CA ARG A 139 -18.14 -4.29 3.45
C ARG A 139 -19.47 -5.03 3.34
N GLY A 140 -19.50 -6.31 3.71
CA GLY A 140 -20.72 -7.12 3.76
C GLY A 140 -21.61 -6.84 4.98
N GLY A 141 -21.12 -6.06 5.96
CA GLY A 141 -21.85 -5.71 7.18
C GLY A 141 -21.64 -6.69 8.34
N ASP A 142 -20.90 -7.80 8.16
CA ASP A 142 -20.53 -8.70 9.26
C ASP A 142 -19.29 -8.15 9.98
N LEU A 143 -19.54 -7.11 10.78
CA LEU A 143 -18.51 -6.45 11.57
C LEU A 143 -17.84 -7.39 12.60
N PRO A 144 -18.56 -8.29 13.30
CA PRO A 144 -17.92 -9.27 14.18
C PRO A 144 -17.00 -10.25 13.44
N ALA A 145 -17.36 -10.71 12.25
CA ALA A 145 -16.44 -11.53 11.44
C ALA A 145 -15.20 -10.74 11.06
N ALA A 146 -15.38 -9.49 10.60
CA ALA A 146 -14.26 -8.63 10.22
C ALA A 146 -13.27 -8.43 11.37
N GLU A 147 -13.77 -8.16 12.58
CA GLU A 147 -12.94 -8.03 13.78
C GLU A 147 -12.15 -9.33 14.06
N ARG A 148 -12.78 -10.50 13.94
CA ARG A 148 -12.10 -11.79 14.11
C ARG A 148 -11.01 -12.01 13.06
N ALA A 149 -11.28 -11.69 11.80
CA ALA A 149 -10.29 -11.85 10.72
C ALA A 149 -9.06 -10.97 10.96
N TYR A 150 -9.26 -9.68 11.31
CA TYR A 150 -8.14 -8.81 11.64
C TYR A 150 -7.38 -9.27 12.88
N SER A 151 -8.08 -9.74 13.91
CA SER A 151 -7.45 -10.24 15.14
C SER A 151 -6.52 -11.42 14.88
N LYS A 152 -6.97 -12.40 14.08
CA LYS A 152 -6.12 -13.51 13.62
C LYS A 152 -4.89 -13.03 12.85
N GLY A 153 -5.03 -11.97 12.05
CA GLY A 153 -3.90 -11.39 11.32
C GLY A 153 -2.87 -10.73 12.24
N ILE A 154 -3.32 -10.07 13.30
CA ILE A 154 -2.47 -9.38 14.28
C ILE A 154 -1.64 -10.37 15.10
N GLU A 155 -2.19 -11.56 15.35
CA GLU A 155 -1.53 -12.69 16.04
C GLU A 155 -0.40 -13.32 15.22
N LEU A 156 -0.29 -13.04 13.91
CA LEU A 156 0.81 -13.56 13.10
C LEU A 156 2.13 -12.88 13.42
N GLU A 157 3.23 -13.62 13.35
CA GLU A 157 4.58 -13.07 13.50
C GLU A 157 5.01 -12.36 12.21
N LEU A 158 4.82 -11.04 12.19
CA LEU A 158 5.16 -10.15 11.09
C LEU A 158 6.15 -9.08 11.59
N SER A 159 7.21 -8.85 10.81
CA SER A 159 8.12 -7.73 11.05
C SER A 159 7.47 -6.37 10.72
N THR A 160 6.57 -6.33 9.73
CA THR A 160 5.93 -5.10 9.22
C THR A 160 4.47 -5.35 8.82
N GLY A 161 3.71 -4.29 8.50
CA GLY A 161 2.33 -4.39 8.00
C GLY A 161 1.23 -4.56 9.06
N LYS A 162 1.55 -4.88 10.33
CA LYS A 162 0.54 -4.99 11.42
C LYS A 162 -0.26 -3.71 11.63
N HIS A 163 0.32 -2.54 11.36
CA HIS A 163 -0.36 -1.25 11.49
C HIS A 163 -1.65 -1.16 10.65
N THR A 164 -1.66 -1.76 9.46
CA THR A 164 -2.84 -1.78 8.58
C THR A 164 -3.98 -2.62 9.17
N LEU A 165 -3.65 -3.77 9.78
CA LEU A 165 -4.63 -4.63 10.45
C LEU A 165 -5.25 -3.95 11.68
N HIS A 166 -4.42 -3.31 12.51
CA HIS A 166 -4.89 -2.53 13.66
C HIS A 166 -5.78 -1.35 13.21
N ALA A 167 -5.38 -0.58 12.21
CA ALA A 167 -6.19 0.54 11.72
C ALA A 167 -7.55 0.10 11.15
N ASN A 168 -7.59 -1.06 10.47
CA ASN A 168 -8.84 -1.62 9.97
C ASN A 168 -9.73 -2.14 11.11
N ARG A 169 -9.16 -2.86 12.09
CA ARG A 169 -9.89 -3.33 13.27
C ARG A 169 -10.41 -2.17 14.11
N SER A 170 -9.65 -1.08 14.23
CA SER A 170 -10.08 0.14 14.91
C SER A 170 -11.39 0.69 14.33
N GLY A 171 -11.46 0.85 13.00
CA GLY A 171 -12.69 1.32 12.34
C GLY A 171 -13.88 0.37 12.55
N VAL A 172 -13.65 -0.95 12.51
CA VAL A 172 -14.70 -1.95 12.79
C VAL A 172 -15.18 -1.87 14.23
N ARG A 173 -14.27 -1.82 15.22
CA ARG A 173 -14.61 -1.71 16.64
C ARG A 173 -15.36 -0.44 16.96
N LEU A 174 -14.99 0.67 16.32
CA LEU A 174 -15.71 1.94 16.48
C LEU A 174 -17.16 1.81 15.99
N THR A 175 -17.36 1.17 14.83
CA THR A 175 -18.69 0.90 14.27
C THR A 175 -19.52 -0.04 15.16
N LEU A 176 -18.86 -0.98 15.85
CA LEU A 176 -19.47 -1.85 16.86
C LEU A 176 -19.76 -1.16 18.20
N GLY A 177 -19.42 0.13 18.35
CA GLY A 177 -19.58 0.88 19.60
C GLY A 177 -18.48 0.67 20.63
N ASN A 178 -17.45 -0.15 20.32
CA ASN A 178 -16.28 -0.33 21.17
C ASN A 178 -15.23 0.76 20.90
N ALA A 179 -15.53 1.99 21.33
CA ALA A 179 -14.66 3.14 21.11
C ALA A 179 -13.31 3.03 21.84
N GLN A 180 -13.27 2.40 23.02
CA GLN A 180 -12.04 2.19 23.77
C GLN A 180 -11.09 1.22 23.07
N GLY A 181 -11.59 0.06 22.62
CA GLY A 181 -10.80 -0.88 21.83
C GLY A 181 -10.39 -0.33 20.46
N ALA A 182 -11.20 0.56 19.87
CA ALA A 182 -10.84 1.27 18.66
C ALA A 182 -9.67 2.24 18.87
N LEU A 183 -9.64 2.94 20.01
CA LEU A 183 -8.54 3.83 20.38
C LEU A 183 -7.23 3.05 20.60
N GLU A 184 -7.29 1.94 21.33
CA GLU A 184 -6.13 1.07 21.57
C GLU A 184 -5.52 0.56 20.25
N ASP A 185 -6.38 0.12 19.32
CA ASP A 185 -5.94 -0.30 18.00
C ASP A 185 -5.35 0.85 17.17
N ALA A 186 -5.97 2.04 17.21
CA ALA A 186 -5.44 3.20 16.49
C ALA A 186 -4.05 3.61 17.01
N GLN A 187 -3.86 3.61 18.34
CA GLN A 187 -2.57 3.90 18.97
C GLN A 187 -1.51 2.83 18.63
N ALA A 188 -1.90 1.55 18.61
CA ALA A 188 -1.02 0.48 18.15
C ALA A 188 -0.63 0.68 16.67
N ALA A 189 -1.57 1.07 15.82
CA ALA A 189 -1.31 1.37 14.41
C ALA A 189 -0.35 2.56 14.24
N VAL A 190 -0.48 3.63 15.02
CA VAL A 190 0.45 4.77 15.02
C VAL A 190 1.85 4.34 15.45
N LYS A 191 1.96 3.50 16.49
CA LYS A 191 3.25 3.02 17.00
C LYS A 191 3.98 2.10 16.01
N LEU A 192 3.24 1.26 15.28
CA LEU A 192 3.79 0.24 14.39
C LEU A 192 3.94 0.73 12.94
N GLY A 193 3.20 1.77 12.55
CA GLY A 193 3.16 2.28 11.19
C GLY A 193 4.26 3.29 10.89
N PRO A 194 4.56 3.54 9.61
CA PRO A 194 5.39 4.68 9.24
C PRO A 194 4.68 5.99 9.61
N ALA A 195 5.44 7.05 9.88
CA ALA A 195 4.88 8.36 10.23
C ALA A 195 3.95 8.94 9.15
N SER A 196 4.11 8.51 7.89
CA SER A 196 3.25 8.87 6.76
C SER A 196 1.91 8.12 6.73
N PHE A 197 1.65 7.18 7.64
CA PHE A 197 0.41 6.42 7.69
C PHE A 197 -0.72 7.21 8.36
N THR A 198 -1.17 8.28 7.69
CA THR A 198 -2.19 9.21 8.16
C THR A 198 -3.50 8.52 8.57
N THR A 199 -3.83 7.37 7.98
CA THR A 199 -5.01 6.57 8.35
C THR A 199 -5.04 6.17 9.83
N ALA A 200 -3.91 5.82 10.45
CA ALA A 200 -3.89 5.46 11.87
C ALA A 200 -4.28 6.65 12.76
N TYR A 201 -3.76 7.83 12.47
CA TYR A 201 -4.10 9.05 13.21
C TYR A 201 -5.56 9.47 13.00
N ILE A 202 -6.11 9.31 11.80
CA ILE A 202 -7.54 9.53 11.54
C ILE A 202 -8.39 8.61 12.44
N ARG A 203 -8.05 7.31 12.50
CA ARG A 203 -8.74 6.35 13.38
C ARG A 203 -8.64 6.75 14.85
N GLN A 204 -7.50 7.26 15.28
CA GLN A 204 -7.30 7.75 16.64
C GLN A 204 -8.20 8.94 16.95
N VAL A 205 -8.29 9.92 16.06
CA VAL A 205 -9.20 11.09 16.19
C VAL A 205 -10.66 10.62 16.27
N GLU A 206 -11.09 9.74 15.37
CA GLU A 206 -12.46 9.20 15.34
C GLU A 206 -12.82 8.49 16.67
N ALA A 207 -11.90 7.67 17.20
CA ALA A 207 -12.09 6.98 18.47
C ALA A 207 -12.12 7.93 19.67
N LEU A 208 -11.22 8.94 19.71
CA LEU A 208 -11.21 9.96 20.76
C LEU A 208 -12.49 10.80 20.76
N CYS A 209 -13.00 11.18 19.58
CA CYS A 209 -14.28 11.86 19.45
C CYS A 209 -15.44 11.00 19.99
N ALA A 210 -15.48 9.71 19.68
CA ALA A 210 -16.51 8.81 20.21
C ALA A 210 -16.43 8.65 21.75
N LEU A 211 -15.23 8.77 22.33
CA LEU A 211 -15.00 8.80 23.77
C LEU A 211 -15.18 10.18 24.41
N LYS A 212 -15.57 11.21 23.63
CA LYS A 212 -15.70 12.62 24.06
C LYS A 212 -14.39 13.24 24.58
N ARG A 213 -13.23 12.70 24.16
CA ARG A 213 -11.89 13.17 24.52
C ARG A 213 -11.40 14.20 23.49
N HIS A 214 -12.13 15.31 23.36
CA HIS A 214 -11.94 16.28 22.28
C HIS A 214 -10.59 17.00 22.30
N GLN A 215 -10.03 17.25 23.49
CA GLN A 215 -8.72 17.89 23.63
C GLN A 215 -7.61 17.03 23.01
N GLU A 216 -7.56 15.74 23.35
CA GLU A 216 -6.59 14.80 22.78
C GLU A 216 -6.79 14.59 21.27
N ALA A 217 -8.04 14.66 20.81
CA ALA A 217 -8.35 14.60 19.39
C ALA A 217 -7.77 15.81 18.63
N ALA A 218 -7.83 17.02 19.23
CA ALA A 218 -7.22 18.22 18.66
C ALA A 218 -5.70 18.11 18.59
N GLU A 219 -5.05 17.64 19.66
CA GLU A 219 -3.59 17.40 19.69
C GLU A 219 -3.16 16.38 18.62
N THR A 220 -3.98 15.35 18.40
CA THR A 220 -3.74 14.36 17.34
C THR A 220 -3.87 15.00 15.95
N LEU A 221 -4.84 15.89 15.72
CA LEU A 221 -4.96 16.64 14.46
C LEU A 221 -3.77 17.58 14.21
N ASP A 222 -3.26 18.23 15.26
CA ASP A 222 -2.06 19.07 15.15
C ASP A 222 -0.84 18.22 14.75
N THR A 223 -0.72 17.02 15.32
CA THR A 223 0.31 16.04 14.95
C THR A 223 0.21 15.66 13.46
N ILE A 224 -1.00 15.35 12.97
CA ILE A 224 -1.24 15.10 11.54
C ILE A 224 -0.81 16.30 10.69
N ALA A 225 -1.14 17.53 11.11
CA ALA A 225 -0.83 18.72 10.34
C ALA A 225 0.67 19.01 10.22
N GLN A 226 1.46 18.58 11.20
CA GLN A 226 2.92 18.67 11.19
C GLN A 226 3.56 17.63 10.26
N HIS A 227 3.05 16.38 10.27
CA HIS A 227 3.63 15.29 9.49
C HIS A 227 3.13 15.23 8.03
N ASP A 228 1.89 15.61 7.78
CA ASP A 228 1.25 15.54 6.46
C ASP A 228 0.58 16.87 6.09
N ARG A 229 1.39 17.79 5.57
CA ARG A 229 0.94 19.12 5.11
C ARG A 229 -0.03 19.05 3.93
N ALA A 230 0.01 17.97 3.15
CA ALA A 230 -0.93 17.80 2.04
C ALA A 230 -2.32 17.42 2.58
N PHE A 231 -2.36 16.46 3.49
CA PHE A 231 -3.61 16.03 4.12
C PHE A 231 -4.25 17.13 4.97
N SER A 232 -3.46 17.95 5.69
CA SER A 232 -4.02 19.06 6.51
C SER A 232 -4.79 20.11 5.70
N ARG A 233 -4.60 20.15 4.38
CA ARG A 233 -5.33 21.03 3.46
C ARG A 233 -6.55 20.36 2.83
N SER A 234 -6.74 19.06 3.05
CA SER A 234 -7.82 18.27 2.48
C SER A 234 -9.19 18.65 3.04
N LYS A 235 -10.26 18.22 2.36
CA LYS A 235 -11.63 18.37 2.86
C LYS A 235 -11.88 17.49 4.09
N ASP A 236 -11.28 16.30 4.11
CA ASP A 236 -11.45 15.32 5.18
C ASP A 236 -10.86 15.84 6.49
N PHE A 237 -9.66 16.42 6.45
CA PHE A 237 -9.06 17.08 7.61
C PHE A 237 -9.96 18.19 8.16
N LYS A 238 -10.50 19.05 7.29
CA LYS A 238 -11.43 20.11 7.70
C LYS A 238 -12.73 19.56 8.30
N SER A 239 -13.19 18.40 7.85
CA SER A 239 -14.35 17.71 8.41
C SER A 239 -14.06 17.21 9.82
N LEU A 240 -12.92 16.54 10.03
CA LEU A 240 -12.49 16.08 11.35
C LEU A 240 -12.29 17.24 12.33
N LEU A 241 -11.64 18.33 11.88
CA LEU A 241 -11.44 19.52 12.71
C LEU A 241 -12.77 20.11 13.20
N LYS A 242 -13.77 20.21 12.32
CA LYS A 242 -15.12 20.66 12.70
C LYS A 242 -15.77 19.73 13.72
N GLN A 243 -15.62 18.41 13.57
CA GLN A 243 -16.17 17.44 14.52
C GLN A 243 -15.53 17.58 15.90
N VAL A 244 -14.21 17.78 15.97
CA VAL A 244 -13.49 18.01 17.22
C VAL A 244 -13.91 19.33 17.88
N GLN A 245 -14.09 20.40 17.09
CA GLN A 245 -14.45 21.73 17.59
C GLN A 245 -15.93 21.91 17.94
N ALA A 246 -16.84 21.11 17.37
CA ALA A 246 -18.29 21.28 17.58
C ALA A 246 -18.76 20.89 19.01
N VAL A 247 -17.90 20.28 19.82
CA VAL A 247 -18.23 19.71 21.14
C VAL A 247 -17.27 20.20 22.24
N ALA A 248 -16.30 21.05 21.89
CA ALA A 248 -15.39 21.72 22.81
C ALA A 248 -15.97 23.08 23.23
#